data_AF-A0A966NS94-F1
#
_entry.id   AF-A0A966NS94-F1
#
_cell.length_a   1.000
_cell.length_b   1.000
_cell.length_c   1.000
_cell.angle_alpha   90.00
_cell.angle_beta   90.00
_cell.angle_gamma   90.00
#
_symmetry.space_group_name_H-M   'P 1'
#
loop_
_entity.id
_entity.type
_entity.pdbx_description
1 polymer ?
#
loop_
_entity_poly.entity_id
_entity_poly.type
_entity_poly.pdbx_seq_one_letter_code
_entity_poly.pdbx_strand_id
1 'polypeptide(L)'
;MKPTSIPAALLNSLLLVISSPALATVSSDPIAKNCIAQQLRNHQNVKNKSLEASDFNNYCTCVARVVRNLANDQQLIELNTLTNQAKPEWLKAIERNAQKQCMVDP
;
A
#
# COMPACT_ATOMS: atom_id res chain seq x y z
N MET A 1 49.10 -21.82 40.77
CA MET A 1 48.11 -22.73 40.15
C MET A 1 47.04 -21.88 39.47
N LYS A 2 46.73 -22.19 38.21
CA LYS A 2 45.96 -21.38 37.25
C LYS A 2 44.45 -21.56 37.50
N PRO A 3 43.62 -20.50 37.53
CA PRO A 3 42.18 -20.68 37.40
C PRO A 3 41.80 -20.77 35.92
N THR A 4 41.09 -21.84 35.60
CA THR A 4 40.59 -22.20 34.27
C THR A 4 39.50 -21.23 33.83
N SER A 5 39.62 -20.72 32.61
CA SER A 5 38.67 -19.83 31.95
C SER A 5 37.37 -20.57 31.63
N ILE A 6 36.23 -20.03 32.05
CA ILE A 6 34.89 -20.46 31.65
C ILE A 6 34.63 -19.88 30.26
N PRO A 7 34.35 -20.68 29.22
CA PRO A 7 33.92 -20.13 27.94
C PRO A 7 32.48 -19.65 28.11
N ALA A 8 32.30 -18.33 28.08
CA ALA A 8 30.99 -17.70 27.98
C ALA A 8 30.34 -18.20 26.69
N ALA A 9 29.37 -19.11 26.85
CA ALA A 9 28.56 -19.61 25.77
C ALA A 9 27.86 -18.43 25.08
N LEU A 10 28.28 -18.22 23.84
CA LEU A 10 27.56 -17.54 22.78
C LEU A 10 26.09 -17.95 22.82
N LEU A 11 25.15 -17.00 22.85
CA LEU A 11 23.79 -17.05 22.27
C LEU A 11 22.88 -16.03 22.98
N ASN A 12 23.05 -14.75 22.66
CA ASN A 12 21.93 -13.81 22.72
C ASN A 12 21.51 -13.51 21.28
N SER A 13 20.54 -14.29 20.82
CA SER A 13 19.87 -14.15 19.53
C SER A 13 19.24 -12.77 19.43
N LEU A 14 19.75 -11.99 18.48
CA LEU A 14 19.29 -10.66 18.10
C LEU A 14 17.90 -10.76 17.44
N LEU A 15 16.83 -10.53 18.20
CA LEU A 15 15.49 -10.33 17.63
C LEU A 15 15.38 -8.90 17.08
N LEU A 16 15.94 -8.67 15.90
CA LEU A 16 15.60 -7.50 15.08
C LEU A 16 14.24 -7.77 14.44
N VAL A 17 13.17 -7.45 15.19
CA VAL A 17 11.85 -7.23 14.60
C VAL A 17 11.98 -5.98 13.75
N ILE A 18 12.23 -6.17 12.45
CA ILE A 18 12.11 -5.11 11.45
C ILE A 18 10.61 -4.86 11.28
N SER A 19 10.01 -4.12 12.21
CA SER A 19 8.75 -3.46 11.92
C SER A 19 9.05 -2.44 10.83
N SER A 20 8.69 -2.75 9.57
CA SER A 20 8.73 -1.73 8.52
C SER A 20 7.83 -0.59 8.99
N PRO A 21 8.36 0.62 9.24
CA PRO A 21 7.48 1.74 9.48
C PRO A 21 6.64 1.89 8.22
N ALA A 22 5.32 1.76 8.35
CA ALA A 22 4.41 2.25 7.33
C ALA A 22 4.62 3.76 7.28
N LEU A 23 5.55 4.20 6.42
CA LEU A 23 5.75 5.61 6.15
C LEU A 23 4.45 6.09 5.50
N ALA A 24 3.59 6.72 6.30
CA ALA A 24 2.43 7.45 5.82
C ALA A 24 2.92 8.73 5.13
N THR A 25 3.67 8.60 4.04
CA THR A 25 3.92 9.69 3.12
C THR A 25 2.64 9.87 2.31
N VAL A 26 2.05 11.07 2.35
CA VAL A 26 1.03 11.45 1.38
C VAL A 26 1.63 11.20 0.00
N SER A 27 1.10 10.21 -0.70
CA SER A 27 1.67 9.78 -1.96
C SER A 27 1.49 10.91 -2.99
N SER A 28 2.60 11.46 -3.49
CA SER A 28 2.58 12.45 -4.58
C SER A 28 2.11 11.82 -5.89
N ASP A 29 2.04 10.50 -5.93
CA ASP A 29 1.64 9.68 -7.03
C ASP A 29 0.21 9.97 -7.55
N PRO A 30 0.03 10.24 -8.85
CA PRO A 30 -1.29 10.49 -9.43
C PRO A 30 -2.26 9.29 -9.30
N ILE A 31 -1.78 8.04 -9.38
CA ILE A 31 -2.63 6.85 -9.27
C ILE A 31 -3.16 6.72 -7.84
N ALA A 32 -2.29 6.90 -6.84
CA ALA A 32 -2.67 6.91 -5.43
C ALA A 32 -3.64 8.06 -5.11
N LYS A 33 -3.40 9.27 -5.63
CA LYS A 33 -4.31 10.42 -5.46
C LYS A 33 -5.70 10.14 -6.03
N ASN A 34 -5.77 9.57 -7.23
CA ASN A 34 -7.05 9.21 -7.84
C ASN A 34 -7.77 8.11 -7.03
N CYS A 35 -7.03 7.12 -6.54
CA CYS A 35 -7.56 6.10 -5.64
C CYS A 35 -8.15 6.72 -4.38
N ILE A 36 -7.43 7.62 -3.70
CA ILE A 36 -7.92 8.29 -2.47
C ILE A 36 -9.19 9.08 -2.76
N ALA A 37 -9.21 9.86 -3.84
CA ALA A 37 -10.39 10.62 -4.25
C ALA A 37 -11.58 9.69 -4.53
N GLN A 38 -11.35 8.52 -5.13
CA GLN A 38 -12.39 7.53 -5.35
C GLN A 38 -12.89 6.91 -4.03
N GLN A 39 -11.99 6.55 -3.11
CA GLN A 39 -12.37 5.99 -1.81
C GLN A 39 -13.21 6.99 -1.01
N LEU A 40 -12.79 8.26 -0.96
CA LEU A 40 -13.57 9.31 -0.30
C LEU A 40 -14.98 9.43 -0.87
N ARG A 41 -15.13 9.45 -2.21
CA ARG A 41 -16.46 9.48 -2.84
C ARG A 41 -17.30 8.24 -2.55
N ASN A 42 -16.68 7.06 -2.61
CA ASN A 42 -17.37 5.78 -2.38
C ASN A 42 -17.85 5.66 -0.92
N HIS A 43 -17.15 6.29 0.02
CA HIS A 43 -17.41 6.19 1.45
C HIS A 43 -17.96 7.46 2.09
N GLN A 44 -18.33 8.48 1.31
CA GLN A 44 -18.79 9.79 1.80
C GLN A 44 -20.04 9.71 2.71
N ASN A 45 -20.81 8.62 2.63
CA ASN A 45 -22.07 8.42 3.37
C ASN A 45 -21.97 7.32 4.43
N VAL A 46 -20.77 6.89 4.82
CA VAL A 46 -20.60 5.93 5.91
C VAL A 46 -21.08 6.56 7.21
N LYS A 47 -22.08 5.94 7.85
CA LYS A 47 -22.64 6.42 9.11
C LYS A 47 -21.60 6.31 10.22
N ASN A 48 -21.58 7.29 11.12
CA ASN A 48 -20.79 7.30 12.37
C ASN A 48 -19.26 7.45 12.21
N LYS A 49 -18.73 7.68 11.00
CA LYS A 49 -17.31 8.01 10.80
C LYS A 49 -17.12 8.84 9.53
N SER A 50 -16.57 10.05 9.67
CA SER A 50 -15.97 10.76 8.53
C SER A 50 -14.65 10.08 8.21
N LEU A 51 -14.49 9.61 6.98
CA LEU A 51 -13.22 9.09 6.50
C LEU A 51 -12.48 10.19 5.76
N GLU A 52 -11.22 10.37 6.12
CA GLU A 52 -10.33 11.39 5.57
C GLU A 52 -9.33 10.75 4.60
N ALA A 53 -8.67 11.57 3.79
CA ALA A 53 -7.68 11.09 2.81
C ALA A 53 -6.59 10.18 3.45
N SER A 54 -6.18 10.52 4.68
CA SER A 54 -5.19 9.76 5.44
C SER A 54 -5.62 8.33 5.76
N ASP A 55 -6.92 8.07 5.93
CA ASP A 55 -7.45 6.72 6.21
C ASP A 55 -7.20 5.76 5.04
N PHE A 56 -7.00 6.30 3.82
CA PHE A 56 -6.82 5.51 2.61
C PHE A 56 -5.37 5.48 2.10
N ASN A 57 -4.44 6.21 2.72
CA ASN A 57 -3.07 6.36 2.22
C ASN A 57 -2.35 5.02 2.04
N ASN A 58 -2.42 4.13 3.04
CA ASN A 58 -1.74 2.83 2.99
C ASN A 58 -2.31 1.94 1.87
N TYR A 59 -3.64 1.84 1.81
CA TYR A 59 -4.33 1.08 0.78
C TYR A 59 -4.02 1.63 -0.61
N CYS A 60 -4.19 2.93 -0.83
CA CYS A 60 -4.01 3.53 -2.15
C CYS A 60 -2.55 3.59 -2.60
N THR A 61 -1.59 3.67 -1.68
CA THR A 61 -0.16 3.49 -2.00
C THR A 61 0.11 2.05 -2.46
N CYS A 62 -0.52 1.07 -1.83
CA CYS A 62 -0.44 -0.31 -2.28
C CYS A 62 -1.07 -0.51 -3.67
N VAL A 63 -2.27 0.03 -3.90
CA VAL A 63 -2.94 -0.04 -5.20
C VAL A 63 -2.07 0.59 -6.30
N ALA A 64 -1.52 1.77 -6.07
CA ALA A 64 -0.62 2.44 -7.00
C ALA A 64 0.59 1.58 -7.40
N ARG A 65 1.17 0.85 -6.43
CA ARG A 65 2.26 -0.09 -6.68
C ARG A 65 1.83 -1.26 -7.56
N VAL A 66 0.69 -1.88 -7.25
CA VAL A 66 0.15 -3.01 -8.03
C VAL A 66 -0.17 -2.57 -9.45
N VAL A 67 -0.78 -1.40 -9.63
CA VAL A 67 -1.08 -0.85 -10.96
C VAL A 67 0.19 -0.65 -11.77
N ARG A 68 1.22 -0.01 -11.21
CA ARG A 68 2.51 0.18 -11.90
C ARG A 68 3.20 -1.12 -12.29
N ASN A 69 3.06 -2.16 -11.47
CA ASN A 69 3.72 -3.44 -11.72
C ASN A 69 3.02 -4.28 -12.79
N LEU A 70 1.71 -4.07 -13.00
CA LEU A 70 0.90 -4.90 -13.89
C LEU A 70 0.46 -4.18 -15.17
N ALA A 71 0.40 -2.85 -15.16
CA ALA A 71 0.10 -2.07 -16.35
C ALA A 71 1.36 -1.92 -17.23
N ASN A 72 1.19 -1.99 -18.54
CA ASN A 72 2.24 -1.63 -19.48
C ASN A 72 2.31 -0.09 -19.67
N ASP A 73 3.38 0.39 -20.32
CA ASP A 73 3.61 1.82 -20.50
C ASP A 73 2.45 2.53 -21.22
N GLN A 74 1.85 1.89 -22.23
CA GLN A 74 0.71 2.45 -22.95
C GLN A 74 -0.51 2.61 -22.04
N GLN A 75 -0.78 1.62 -21.20
CA GLN A 75 -1.85 1.66 -20.20
C GLN A 75 -1.59 2.73 -19.15
N LEU A 76 -0.35 2.93 -18.71
CA LEU A 76 0.02 3.98 -17.77
C LEU A 76 -0.15 5.38 -18.38
N ILE A 77 0.16 5.56 -19.66
CA ILE A 77 -0.09 6.81 -20.39
C ILE A 77 -1.61 7.06 -20.48
N GLU A 78 -2.39 6.03 -20.81
CA GLU A 78 -3.85 6.10 -20.88
C GLU A 78 -4.48 6.54 -19.56
N LEU A 79 -3.95 6.11 -18.40
CA LEU A 79 -4.50 6.49 -17.09
C LEU A 79 -4.62 8.02 -16.89
N ASN A 80 -3.72 8.80 -17.48
CA ASN A 80 -3.76 10.26 -17.36
C ASN A 80 -4.89 10.90 -18.18
N THR A 81 -5.51 10.17 -19.12
CA THR A 81 -6.56 10.67 -20.01
C THR A 81 -7.96 10.16 -19.66
N LEU A 82 -8.07 9.22 -18.70
CA LEU A 82 -9.34 8.58 -18.30
C LEU A 82 -10.29 9.45 -17.48
N THR A 83 -10.03 10.74 -17.31
CA THR A 83 -10.92 11.64 -16.55
C THR A 83 -12.33 11.63 -17.16
N ASN A 84 -13.33 11.19 -16.39
CA ASN A 84 -14.75 11.01 -16.77
C ASN A 84 -15.05 9.90 -17.78
N GLN A 85 -14.08 9.03 -18.09
CA GLN A 85 -14.32 7.84 -18.92
C GLN A 85 -14.65 6.62 -18.07
N ALA A 86 -15.37 5.66 -18.65
CA ALA A 86 -15.53 4.36 -18.02
C ALA A 86 -14.15 3.70 -17.86
N LYS A 87 -13.89 3.10 -16.69
CA LYS A 87 -12.62 2.37 -16.49
C LYS A 87 -12.52 1.24 -17.52
N PRO A 88 -11.38 1.10 -18.21
CA PRO A 88 -11.16 -0.02 -19.13
C PRO A 88 -11.09 -1.34 -18.37
N GLU A 89 -11.41 -2.44 -19.03
CA GLU A 89 -11.47 -3.78 -18.39
C GLU A 89 -10.12 -4.22 -17.81
N TRP A 90 -9.02 -3.85 -18.46
CA TRP A 90 -7.67 -4.13 -17.95
C TRP A 90 -7.44 -3.48 -16.58
N LEU A 91 -7.91 -2.24 -16.40
CA LEU A 91 -7.75 -1.51 -15.14
C LEU A 91 -8.64 -2.13 -14.05
N LYS A 92 -9.88 -2.50 -14.38
CA LYS A 92 -10.76 -3.21 -13.44
C LYS A 92 -10.14 -4.53 -12.98
N ALA A 93 -9.49 -5.28 -13.88
CA ALA A 93 -8.84 -6.54 -13.53
C ALA A 93 -7.65 -6.33 -12.58
N ILE A 94 -6.81 -5.33 -12.84
CA ILE A 94 -5.71 -4.95 -11.96
C ILE A 94 -6.23 -4.49 -10.60
N GLU A 95 -7.27 -3.66 -10.55
CA GLU A 95 -7.86 -3.17 -9.30
C GLU A 95 -8.45 -4.29 -8.44
N ARG A 96 -9.10 -5.28 -9.06
CA ARG A 96 -9.54 -6.50 -8.34
C ARG A 96 -8.36 -7.28 -7.75
N ASN A 97 -7.22 -7.31 -8.43
CA ASN A 97 -6.01 -7.94 -7.91
C ASN A 97 -5.43 -7.12 -6.75
N ALA A 98 -5.34 -5.80 -6.93
CA ALA A 98 -4.90 -4.87 -5.91
C ALA A 98 -5.76 -4.97 -4.65
N GLN A 99 -7.08 -5.08 -4.76
CA GLN A 99 -7.97 -5.27 -3.61
C GLN A 99 -7.57 -6.48 -2.76
N LYS A 100 -7.27 -7.63 -3.39
CA LYS A 100 -6.84 -8.85 -2.70
C LYS A 100 -5.47 -8.71 -2.04
N GLN A 101 -4.55 -7.97 -2.66
CA GLN A 101 -3.17 -7.80 -2.16
C GLN A 101 -3.05 -6.70 -1.10
N CYS A 102 -3.90 -5.67 -1.20
CA CYS A 102 -3.75 -4.43 -0.45
C CYS A 102 -4.71 -4.31 0.74
N MET A 103 -5.76 -5.13 0.79
CA MET A 103 -6.51 -5.34 2.01
C MET A 103 -5.76 -6.35 2.86
N VAL A 104 -5.01 -5.85 3.84
CA VAL A 104 -4.46 -6.71 4.91
C VAL A 104 -5.58 -6.86 5.93
N ASP A 105 -5.94 -8.09 6.28
CA ASP A 105 -6.80 -8.32 7.44
C ASP A 105 -6.05 -7.80 8.68
N PRO A 106 -6.68 -6.99 9.55
CA PRO A 106 -6.04 -6.43 10.73
C PRO A 106 -5.46 -7.51 11.67
#